data_AF-A0A399II43-F1
#
_entry.id   AF-A0A399II43-F1
#
_cell.length_a   1.000
_cell.length_b   1.000
_cell.length_c   1.000
_cell.angle_alpha   90.00
_cell.angle_beta   90.00
_cell.angle_gamma   90.00
#
_symmetry.space_group_name_H-M   'P 1'
#
loop_
_entity.id
_entity.type
_entity.pdbx_description
1 polymer ?
#
loop_
_entity_poly.entity_id
_entity_poly.type
_entity_poly.pdbx_seq_one_letter_code
_entity_poly.pdbx_strand_id
1 'polypeptide(L)'
;MWTEYDNHGFANEEDYIRSLKKDDSYDFSYSFEYIAKNYGNDNYDIETTNMEVSVNWSDAQLGYVISFNIPEMYKIDASQGNGSEMEFYENDVYWRLKLDLESIGIGAEAIVI
;
A
#
# COMPACT_ATOMS: atom_id res chain seq x y z
N MET A 1 18.58 -29.06 15.42
CA MET A 1 19.05 -28.79 14.05
C MET A 1 18.62 -27.36 13.78
N TRP A 2 19.56 -26.41 13.90
CA TRP A 2 19.28 -25.02 13.63
C TRP A 2 19.35 -24.86 12.11
N THR A 3 18.27 -24.44 11.47
CA THR A 3 18.30 -24.03 10.07
C THR A 3 19.14 -22.76 10.00
N GLU A 4 20.29 -22.83 9.32
CA GLU A 4 20.94 -21.61 8.82
C GLU A 4 19.89 -20.89 7.98
N TYR A 5 19.54 -19.67 8.39
CA TYR A 5 18.76 -18.78 7.54
C TYR A 5 19.60 -18.55 6.28
N ASP A 6 19.00 -18.77 5.10
CA ASP A 6 19.64 -18.47 3.82
C ASP A 6 19.78 -16.94 3.70
N ASN A 7 20.85 -16.41 4.29
CA ASN A 7 21.16 -14.99 4.26
C ASN A 7 21.72 -14.56 2.89
N HIS A 8 21.57 -15.35 1.82
CA HIS A 8 22.00 -15.03 0.46
C HIS A 8 23.47 -14.57 0.32
N GLY A 9 24.35 -15.05 1.19
CA GLY A 9 25.76 -14.67 1.24
C GLY A 9 26.09 -13.41 2.07
N PHE A 10 25.11 -12.82 2.75
CA PHE A 10 25.30 -11.76 3.72
C PHE A 10 25.66 -12.29 5.11
N ALA A 11 26.29 -11.43 5.91
CA ALA A 11 26.73 -11.78 7.26
C ALA A 11 25.55 -12.10 8.21
N ASN A 12 24.40 -11.47 7.98
CA ASN A 12 23.15 -11.66 8.72
C ASN A 12 21.95 -11.19 7.88
N GLU A 13 20.75 -11.45 8.39
CA GLU A 13 19.48 -11.06 7.77
C GLU A 13 19.34 -9.54 7.65
N GLU A 14 19.76 -8.75 8.65
CA GLU A 14 19.65 -7.28 8.58
C GLU A 14 20.46 -6.70 7.42
N ASP A 15 21.67 -7.22 7.18
CA ASP A 15 22.52 -6.78 6.08
C ASP A 15 21.94 -7.19 4.72
N TYR A 16 21.31 -8.37 4.64
CA TYR A 16 20.55 -8.76 3.47
C TYR A 16 19.40 -7.78 3.22
N ILE A 17 18.57 -7.49 4.22
CA ILE A 17 17.41 -6.59 4.07
C ILE A 17 17.86 -5.17 3.71
N ARG A 18 18.90 -4.62 4.35
CA ARG A 18 19.47 -3.32 3.97
C ARG A 18 19.94 -3.28 2.51
N SER A 19 20.43 -4.40 1.97
CA SER A 19 20.85 -4.48 0.56
C SER A 19 19.69 -4.38 -0.43
N LEU A 20 18.45 -4.63 0.00
CA LEU A 20 17.25 -4.55 -0.82
C LEU A 20 16.81 -3.10 -1.08
N LYS A 21 17.21 -2.16 -0.20
CA LYS A 21 16.89 -0.74 -0.35
C LYS A 21 17.34 -0.22 -1.72
N LYS A 22 16.45 0.50 -2.40
CA LYS A 22 16.70 1.15 -3.69
C LYS A 22 16.81 2.66 -3.56
N ASP A 23 15.80 3.27 -2.96
CA ASP A 23 15.70 4.71 -2.68
C ASP A 23 15.07 4.92 -1.28
N ASP A 24 15.09 6.14 -0.78
CA ASP A 24 14.55 6.52 0.53
C ASP A 24 13.02 6.53 0.55
N SER A 25 12.37 6.97 -0.52
CA SER A 25 10.91 7.13 -0.57
C SER A 25 10.34 7.01 -1.98
N TYR A 26 9.10 6.54 -2.06
CA TYR A 26 8.28 6.52 -3.27
C TYR A 26 6.87 7.02 -2.95
N ASP A 27 6.29 7.79 -3.86
CA ASP A 27 4.91 8.27 -3.75
C ASP A 27 4.09 7.79 -4.94
N PHE A 28 2.88 7.31 -4.66
CA PHE A 28 1.93 6.79 -5.63
C PHE A 28 0.56 7.43 -5.42
N SER A 29 -0.20 7.57 -6.50
CA SER A 29 -1.59 8.05 -6.46
C SER A 29 -2.47 7.04 -7.19
N TYR A 30 -3.46 6.50 -6.50
CA TYR A 30 -4.37 5.50 -7.01
C TYR A 30 -5.79 6.04 -7.05
N SER A 31 -6.30 6.27 -8.25
CA SER A 31 -7.71 6.59 -8.47
C SER A 31 -8.61 5.37 -8.22
N PHE A 32 -9.70 5.57 -7.49
CA PHE A 32 -10.75 4.56 -7.23
C PHE A 32 -12.14 5.19 -7.24
N GLU A 33 -13.16 4.36 -7.46
CA GLU A 33 -14.57 4.77 -7.51
C GLU A 33 -15.24 4.66 -6.13
N TYR A 34 -16.14 5.59 -5.84
CA TYR A 34 -17.01 5.56 -4.66
C TYR A 34 -18.44 5.95 -5.02
N ILE A 35 -19.39 5.48 -4.20
CA ILE A 35 -20.80 5.83 -4.33
C ILE A 35 -21.00 7.23 -3.75
N ALA A 36 -21.11 8.25 -4.61
CA ALA A 36 -21.45 9.61 -4.18
C ALA A 36 -22.89 9.69 -3.67
N LYS A 37 -23.79 8.91 -4.28
CA LYS A 37 -25.19 8.83 -3.85
C LYS A 37 -25.84 7.50 -4.21
N ASN A 38 -26.59 6.94 -3.27
CA ASN A 38 -27.35 5.71 -3.42
C ASN A 38 -28.86 6.02 -3.47
N TYR A 39 -29.51 5.68 -4.59
CA TYR A 39 -30.94 5.86 -4.80
C TYR A 39 -31.77 4.60 -4.48
N GLY A 40 -31.10 3.51 -4.09
CA GLY A 40 -31.69 2.18 -3.94
C GLY A 40 -31.91 1.46 -5.28
N ASN A 41 -32.24 0.16 -5.21
CA ASN A 41 -32.48 -0.69 -6.38
C ASN A 41 -31.35 -0.64 -7.42
N ASP A 42 -30.10 -0.80 -6.97
CA ASP A 42 -28.89 -0.79 -7.80
C ASP A 42 -28.68 0.48 -8.64
N ASN A 43 -29.27 1.60 -8.22
CA ASN A 43 -29.11 2.90 -8.86
C ASN A 43 -28.22 3.83 -8.02
N TYR A 44 -27.09 4.26 -8.60
CA TYR A 44 -26.03 5.00 -7.91
C TYR A 44 -25.51 6.15 -8.78
N ASP A 45 -25.14 7.25 -8.13
CA ASP A 45 -24.16 8.17 -8.68
C ASP A 45 -22.77 7.71 -8.20
N ILE A 46 -21.87 7.47 -9.16
CA ILE A 46 -20.49 7.06 -8.91
C ILE A 46 -19.57 8.24 -9.23
N GLU A 47 -18.63 8.52 -8.33
CA GLU A 47 -17.56 9.49 -8.54
C GLU A 47 -16.20 8.82 -8.30
N THR A 48 -15.14 9.54 -8.65
CA THR A 48 -13.75 9.08 -8.51
C THR A 48 -12.99 10.03 -7.59
N THR A 49 -12.14 9.48 -6.74
CA THR A 49 -11.11 10.23 -6.02
C THR A 49 -9.82 9.41 -5.97
N ASN A 50 -8.79 9.94 -5.31
CA ASN A 50 -7.49 9.28 -5.20
C ASN A 50 -7.16 8.91 -3.76
N MET A 51 -6.49 7.77 -3.62
CA MET A 51 -5.68 7.45 -2.45
C MET A 51 -4.22 7.77 -2.76
N GLU A 52 -3.62 8.60 -1.93
CA GLU A 52 -2.19 8.89 -1.98
C GLU A 52 -1.47 7.91 -1.05
N VAL A 53 -0.40 7.30 -1.54
CA VAL A 53 0.36 6.27 -0.83
C VAL A 53 1.84 6.65 -0.83
N SER A 54 2.42 6.76 0.35
CA SER A 54 3.86 6.98 0.54
C SER A 54 4.51 5.71 1.08
N VAL A 55 5.61 5.31 0.45
CA VAL A 55 6.40 4.13 0.79
C VAL A 55 7.80 4.61 1.19
N ASN A 56 8.11 4.56 2.48
CA ASN A 56 9.33 5.16 3.04
C ASN A 56 10.22 4.11 3.67
N TRP A 57 11.50 4.11 3.31
CA TRP A 57 12.47 3.26 3.97
C TRP A 57 12.67 3.68 5.43
N SER A 58 12.62 2.72 6.34
CA SER A 58 12.88 2.91 7.77
C SER A 58 14.06 2.06 8.20
N ASP A 59 15.18 2.71 8.54
CA ASP A 59 16.36 2.00 9.08
C ASP A 59 16.06 1.34 10.44
N ALA A 60 15.11 1.90 11.20
CA ALA A 60 14.69 1.36 12.48
C ALA A 60 13.86 0.08 12.35
N GLN A 61 13.10 -0.06 11.25
CA GLN A 61 12.27 -1.23 10.98
C GLN A 61 12.88 -2.17 9.95
N LEU A 62 14.04 -1.80 9.38
CA LEU A 62 14.73 -2.53 8.31
C LEU A 62 13.77 -2.86 7.16
N GLY A 63 13.20 -1.84 6.53
CA GLY A 63 12.29 -2.06 5.41
C GLY A 63 11.49 -0.81 5.04
N TYR A 64 10.69 -0.94 3.98
CA TYR A 64 9.75 0.05 3.51
C TYR A 64 8.46 0.01 4.33
N VAL A 65 8.09 1.15 4.90
CA VAL A 65 6.86 1.38 5.65
C VAL A 65 5.87 2.08 4.73
N ILE A 66 4.67 1.53 4.63
CA ILE A 66 3.59 2.08 3.81
C ILE A 66 2.68 2.93 4.69
N SER A 67 2.38 4.13 4.22
CA SER A 67 1.37 5.02 4.78
C SER A 67 0.49 5.52 3.65
N PHE A 68 -0.80 5.67 3.90
CA PHE A 68 -1.74 6.12 2.87
C PHE A 68 -2.78 7.07 3.47
N ASN A 69 -3.37 7.88 2.60
CA ASN A 69 -4.57 8.63 2.93
C ASN A 69 -5.45 8.86 1.69
N ILE A 70 -6.72 9.19 1.92
CA ILE A 70 -7.64 9.70 0.90
C ILE A 70 -7.90 11.18 1.22
N PRO A 71 -7.26 12.14 0.51
CA PRO A 71 -7.41 13.56 0.81
C PRO A 71 -8.88 14.04 0.81
N GLU A 72 -9.72 13.41 -0.01
CA GLU A 72 -11.13 13.72 -0.14
C GLU A 72 -12.06 12.76 0.60
N MET A 73 -11.57 12.07 1.63
CA MET A 73 -12.39 11.12 2.43
C MET A 73 -13.66 11.77 3.00
N TYR A 74 -13.65 13.09 3.23
CA TYR A 74 -14.81 13.86 3.68
C TYR A 74 -15.99 13.87 2.68
N LYS A 75 -15.78 13.52 1.41
CA LYS A 75 -16.83 13.36 0.40
C LYS A 75 -17.44 11.96 0.40
N ILE A 76 -16.74 10.98 0.96
CA ILE A 76 -17.14 9.57 0.94
C ILE A 76 -18.03 9.30 2.16
N ASP A 77 -19.33 9.27 1.92
CA ASP A 77 -20.31 8.98 2.96
C ASP A 77 -20.53 7.46 3.08
N ALA A 78 -20.16 6.90 4.24
CA ALA A 78 -20.36 5.49 4.56
C ALA A 78 -21.84 5.06 4.51
N SER A 79 -22.77 5.99 4.77
CA SER A 79 -24.21 5.69 4.71
C SER A 79 -24.71 5.40 3.29
N GLN A 80 -23.95 5.77 2.25
CA GLN A 80 -24.24 5.43 0.86
C GLN A 80 -23.84 3.99 0.50
N GLY A 81 -23.17 3.27 1.41
CA GLY A 81 -22.66 1.91 1.17
C GLY A 81 -21.17 1.85 0.83
N ASN A 82 -20.42 2.91 1.11
CA ASN A 82 -18.96 2.94 0.94
C ASN A 82 -18.23 2.37 2.17
N GLY A 83 -17.02 1.89 1.93
CA GLY A 83 -16.11 1.45 3.00
C GLY A 83 -15.30 2.59 3.64
N SER A 84 -14.48 2.19 4.60
CA SER A 84 -13.46 3.05 5.23
C SER A 84 -12.21 3.21 4.34
N GLU A 85 -11.34 4.15 4.70
CA GLU A 85 -10.03 4.34 4.05
C GLU A 85 -9.20 3.05 4.02
N MET A 86 -9.20 2.29 5.13
CA MET A 86 -8.53 0.99 5.20
C MET A 86 -9.15 -0.03 4.23
N GLU A 87 -10.47 -0.08 4.12
CA GLU A 87 -11.15 -1.03 3.23
C GLU A 87 -10.88 -0.70 1.75
N PHE A 88 -10.79 0.57 1.36
CA PHE A 88 -10.33 0.94 0.02
C PHE A 88 -8.88 0.53 -0.24
N TYR A 89 -8.02 0.68 0.77
CA TYR A 89 -6.64 0.26 0.66
C TYR A 89 -6.52 -1.25 0.45
N GLU A 90 -7.13 -2.04 1.33
CA GLU A 90 -7.04 -3.51 1.30
C GLU A 90 -7.67 -4.13 0.05
N ASN A 91 -8.82 -3.61 -0.41
CA ASN A 91 -9.60 -4.24 -1.47
C ASN A 91 -9.22 -3.77 -2.89
N ASP A 92 -8.60 -2.60 -3.05
CA ASP A 92 -8.22 -2.07 -4.37
C ASP A 92 -6.75 -1.65 -4.44
N VAL A 93 -6.30 -0.78 -3.54
CA VAL A 93 -4.99 -0.13 -3.72
C VAL A 93 -3.82 -1.07 -3.45
N TYR A 94 -3.91 -1.95 -2.44
CA TYR A 94 -2.80 -2.78 -1.98
C TYR A 94 -2.20 -3.67 -3.07
N TRP A 95 -3.03 -4.35 -3.86
CA TRP A 95 -2.53 -5.25 -4.90
C TRP A 95 -1.88 -4.48 -6.06
N ARG A 96 -2.39 -3.28 -6.40
CA ARG A 96 -1.83 -2.39 -7.42
C ARG A 96 -0.48 -1.86 -6.97
N LEU A 97 -0.39 -1.38 -5.73
CA LEU A 97 0.85 -0.95 -5.11
C LEU A 97 1.91 -2.05 -5.14
N LYS A 98 1.54 -3.27 -4.78
CA LYS A 98 2.47 -4.40 -4.82
C LYS A 98 3.04 -4.63 -6.22
N LEU A 99 2.21 -4.60 -7.26
CA LEU A 99 2.67 -4.75 -8.64
C LEU A 99 3.59 -3.61 -9.07
N ASP A 100 3.26 -2.37 -8.69
CA ASP A 100 4.08 -1.21 -9.02
C ASP A 100 5.46 -1.28 -8.32
N LEU A 101 5.49 -1.67 -7.04
CA LEU A 101 6.73 -1.90 -6.28
C LEU A 101 7.58 -3.02 -6.91
N GLU A 102 6.96 -4.16 -7.27
CA GLU A 102 7.65 -5.25 -7.96
C GLU A 102 8.23 -4.78 -9.30
N SER A 103 7.51 -3.93 -10.04
CA SER A 103 7.97 -3.39 -11.33
C SER A 103 9.23 -2.53 -11.24
N ILE A 104 9.47 -1.89 -10.08
CA ILE A 104 10.68 -1.12 -9.78
C ILE A 104 11.72 -1.93 -8.98
N GLY A 105 11.49 -3.24 -8.83
CA GLY A 105 12.43 -4.16 -8.20
C GLY A 105 12.43 -4.11 -6.68
N ILE A 106 11.32 -3.72 -6.06
CA ILE A 106 11.07 -3.81 -4.63
C ILE A 106 10.15 -5.00 -4.37
N GLY A 107 10.73 -6.06 -3.80
CA GLY A 107 10.00 -7.26 -3.43
C GLY A 107 9.27 -7.12 -2.08
N ALA A 108 8.36 -8.05 -1.81
CA ALA A 108 7.58 -8.08 -0.57
C ALA A 108 8.44 -8.27 0.69
N GLU A 109 9.60 -8.91 0.54
CA GLU A 109 10.60 -9.09 1.60
C GLU A 109 11.20 -7.77 2.10
N ALA A 110 11.11 -6.69 1.32
CA ALA A 110 11.58 -5.38 1.70
C ALA A 110 10.48 -4.52 2.34
N ILE A 111 9.25 -5.02 2.50
CA ILE A 111 8.10 -4.29 3.03
C ILE A 111 7.85 -4.71 4.49
N VAL A 112 7.65 -3.73 5.36
CA VAL A 112 7.28 -3.93 6.76
C VAL A 112 5.77 -4.13 6.87
N ILE A 113 5.34 -5.19 7.55
CA ILE A 113 3.93 -5.56 7.79
C ILE A 113 3.57 -5.31 9.26
#